data_AF-A0A413PID7-F1
#
_entry.id   AF-A0A413PID7-F1
#
_cell.length_a   1.000
_cell.length_b   1.000
_cell.length_c   1.000
_cell.angle_alpha   90.00
_cell.angle_beta   90.00
_cell.angle_gamma   90.00
#
_symmetry.space_group_name_H-M   'P 1'
#
loop_
_entity.id
_entity.type
_entity.pdbx_description
1 polymer ?
#
loop_
_entity_poly.entity_id
_entity_poly.type
_entity_poly.pdbx_seq_one_letter_code
_entity_poly.pdbx_strand_id
1 'polypeptide(L)'
;MQVISDLLKMNVTTEYVAHAKHYKYSVSDGRYKIYNHKLYKLLLTDPPESMRDDIFEIDGTKYLWMLFEELEVDLNTMQKNDDVIAFVKSKI
;
A
#
# COMPACT_ATOMS: atom_id res chain seq x y z
N MET A 1 8.34 4.71 12.25
CA MET A 1 9.39 4.40 11.24
C MET A 1 9.64 5.66 10.42
N GLN A 2 10.87 6.17 10.39
CA GLN A 2 11.21 7.50 9.84
C GLN A 2 10.66 7.73 8.40
N VAL A 3 10.70 6.69 7.56
CA VAL A 3 10.28 6.77 6.14
C VAL A 3 8.83 7.22 5.95
N ILE A 4 7.88 6.74 6.76
CA ILE A 4 6.47 7.15 6.62
C ILE A 4 6.27 8.57 7.11
N SER A 5 6.99 8.97 8.17
CA SER A 5 6.96 10.34 8.65
C SER A 5 7.52 11.32 7.63
N ASP A 6 8.60 10.94 6.95
CA ASP A 6 9.19 11.74 5.88
C ASP A 6 8.23 11.86 4.68
N LEU A 7 7.61 10.75 4.25
CA LEU A 7 6.64 10.72 3.15
C LEU A 7 5.45 11.64 3.43
N LEU A 8 4.88 11.55 4.63
CA LEU A 8 3.70 12.33 5.01
C LEU A 8 4.06 13.75 5.48
N LYS A 9 5.35 14.07 5.63
CA LYS A 9 5.87 15.33 6.21
C LYS A 9 5.26 15.64 7.58
N MET A 10 5.04 14.58 8.37
CA MET A 10 4.46 14.67 9.72
C MET A 10 4.95 13.55 10.64
N ASN A 11 5.01 13.83 11.93
CA ASN A 11 5.33 12.81 12.92
C ASN A 11 4.17 11.82 13.06
N VAL A 12 4.43 10.56 12.72
CA VAL A 12 3.43 9.49 12.80
C VAL A 12 4.00 8.26 13.50
N THR A 13 3.12 7.56 14.22
CA THR A 13 3.45 6.28 14.82
C THR A 13 2.85 5.17 13.99
N THR A 14 3.69 4.21 13.60
CA THR A 14 3.28 3.04 12.82
C THR A 14 3.41 1.79 13.69
N GLU A 15 2.43 0.92 13.63
CA GLU A 15 2.49 -0.42 14.23
C GLU A 15 2.97 -1.43 13.18
N TYR A 16 3.92 -2.29 13.54
CA TYR A 16 4.29 -3.42 12.70
C TYR A 16 3.24 -4.52 12.82
N VAL A 17 2.73 -5.02 11.70
CA VAL A 17 1.66 -6.03 11.68
C VAL A 17 2.20 -7.41 11.32
N ALA A 18 2.85 -7.54 10.16
CA ALA A 18 3.27 -8.82 9.63
C ALA A 18 4.35 -8.68 8.55
N HIS A 19 4.97 -9.81 8.20
CA HIS A 19 5.83 -9.91 7.04
C HIS A 19 5.46 -11.15 6.20
N ALA A 20 5.66 -11.07 4.90
CA ALA A 20 5.42 -12.18 3.97
C ALA A 20 6.43 -12.13 2.81
N LYS A 21 6.79 -13.29 2.29
CA LYS A 21 7.57 -13.40 1.05
C LYS A 21 6.70 -14.04 -0.01
N HIS A 22 6.54 -13.36 -1.14
CA HIS A 22 5.79 -13.87 -2.28
C HIS A 22 6.72 -14.08 -3.46
N TYR A 23 6.61 -15.26 -4.08
CA TYR A 23 7.30 -15.59 -5.33
C TYR A 23 6.33 -15.36 -6.49
N LYS A 24 6.55 -14.31 -7.28
CA LYS A 24 5.67 -13.98 -8.42
C LYS A 24 6.43 -13.47 -9.62
N TYR A 25 5.79 -13.58 -10.79
CA TYR A 25 6.35 -13.12 -12.05
C TYR A 25 6.28 -11.60 -12.15
N SER A 26 7.43 -10.97 -12.39
CA SER A 26 7.53 -9.53 -12.62
C SER A 26 7.34 -9.25 -14.11
N VAL A 27 6.15 -8.79 -14.50
CA VAL A 27 5.82 -8.50 -15.91
C VAL A 27 6.78 -7.47 -16.52
N SER A 28 7.15 -6.43 -15.77
CA SER A 28 8.10 -5.39 -16.18
C SER A 28 9.50 -5.92 -16.47
N ASP A 29 9.95 -6.93 -15.72
CA ASP A 29 11.32 -7.45 -15.79
C ASP A 29 11.42 -8.79 -16.52
N GLY A 30 10.29 -9.34 -16.98
CA GLY A 30 10.22 -10.60 -17.71
C GLY A 30 10.73 -11.81 -16.92
N ARG A 31 10.69 -11.79 -15.58
CA ARG A 31 11.26 -12.84 -14.74
C ARG A 31 10.57 -12.99 -13.39
N TYR A 32 10.70 -14.16 -12.78
CA TYR A 32 10.25 -14.38 -11.41
C TYR A 32 11.13 -13.65 -10.40
N LYS A 33 10.48 -13.09 -9.36
CA LYS A 33 11.14 -12.40 -8.25
C LYS A 33 10.52 -12.85 -6.92
N ILE A 34 11.31 -12.73 -5.86
CA ILE A 34 10.82 -12.84 -4.48
C ILE A 34 10.60 -11.42 -3.96
N TYR A 35 9.37 -11.09 -3.64
CA TYR A 35 8.99 -9.84 -3.02
C TYR A 35 8.88 -10.03 -1.51
N ASN A 36 9.59 -9.20 -0.74
CA ASN A 36 9.56 -9.23 0.72
C ASN A 36 8.67 -8.09 1.22
N HIS A 37 7.45 -8.43 1.60
CA HIS A 37 6.46 -7.48 2.08
C HIS A 37 6.57 -7.33 3.59
N LYS A 38 6.59 -6.08 4.06
CA LYS A 38 6.44 -5.72 5.48
C LYS A 38 5.21 -4.84 5.60
N LEU A 39 4.23 -5.31 6.36
CA LEU A 39 2.98 -4.61 6.59
C LEU A 39 3.06 -3.80 7.88
N TYR A 40 2.74 -2.51 7.76
CA TYR A 40 2.60 -1.61 8.88
C TYR A 40 1.21 -0.99 8.85
N LYS A 41 0.65 -0.73 10.04
CA LYS A 41 -0.61 -0.05 10.22
C LYS A 41 -0.37 1.34 10.79
N LEU A 42 -1.12 2.31 10.28
CA LEU A 42 -1.13 3.69 10.74
C LEU A 42 -2.58 4.13 10.88
N LEU A 43 -2.92 4.72 12.02
CA LEU A 43 -4.18 5.43 12.20
C LEU A 43 -3.92 6.93 12.02
N LEU A 44 -4.48 7.51 10.96
CA LEU A 44 -4.45 8.96 10.72
C LEU A 44 -5.74 9.59 11.25
N THR A 45 -5.70 10.16 12.44
CA THR A 45 -6.85 10.87 13.03
C THR A 45 -7.04 12.26 12.45
N ASP A 46 -5.96 12.91 12.01
CA ASP A 46 -5.98 14.19 11.32
C ASP A 46 -5.06 14.09 10.08
N PRO A 47 -5.57 13.53 8.96
CA PRO A 47 -4.79 13.46 7.74
C PRO A 47 -4.55 14.87 7.18
N PRO A 48 -3.41 15.09 6.50
CA PRO A 48 -3.13 16.38 5.88
C PRO A 48 -4.21 16.70 4.85
N GLU A 49 -4.50 17.99 4.65
CA GLU A 49 -5.63 18.45 3.84
C GLU A 49 -5.66 17.84 2.44
N SER A 50 -4.49 17.68 1.81
CA SER A 50 -4.36 17.05 0.50
C SER A 50 -4.86 15.61 0.45
N MET A 51 -4.82 14.85 1.54
CA MET A 51 -5.26 13.46 1.63
C MET A 51 -6.72 13.30 2.04
N ARG A 52 -7.46 14.39 2.23
CA ARG A 52 -8.89 14.32 2.61
C ARG A 52 -9.78 13.99 1.41
N ASP A 53 -9.32 14.29 0.21
CA ASP A 53 -9.97 13.89 -1.03
C ASP A 53 -9.65 12.42 -1.37
N ASP A 54 -10.56 11.76 -2.10
CA ASP A 54 -10.38 10.36 -2.55
C ASP A 54 -9.14 10.19 -3.45
N ILE A 55 -8.72 11.26 -4.11
CA ILE A 55 -7.56 11.30 -5.01
C ILE A 55 -6.63 12.41 -4.57
N PHE A 56 -5.36 12.09 -4.36
CA PHE A 56 -4.37 13.04 -3.89
C PHE A 56 -2.98 12.78 -4.46
N GLU A 57 -2.06 13.69 -4.22
CA GLU A 57 -0.68 13.60 -4.71
C GLU A 57 0.32 13.79 -3.56
N ILE A 58 1.35 12.94 -3.53
CA ILE A 58 2.53 13.12 -2.67
C ILE A 58 3.75 13.08 -3.58
N ASP A 59 4.54 14.15 -3.55
CA ASP A 59 5.81 14.28 -4.29
C ASP A 59 5.72 13.84 -5.77
N GLY A 60 4.67 14.28 -6.49
CA GLY A 60 4.47 13.95 -7.91
C GLY A 60 3.82 12.59 -8.18
N THR A 61 3.54 11.79 -7.14
CA THR A 61 2.88 10.49 -7.28
C THR A 61 1.42 10.58 -6.87
N LYS A 62 0.53 10.12 -7.76
CA LYS A 62 -0.92 10.09 -7.54
C LYS A 62 -1.32 8.87 -6.70
N TYR A 63 -2.13 9.10 -5.67
CA TYR A 63 -2.68 8.10 -4.76
C TYR A 63 -4.21 8.17 -4.73
N LEU A 64 -4.82 7.06 -4.36
CA LEU A 64 -6.26 6.93 -4.21
C LEU A 64 -6.58 6.22 -2.89
N TRP A 65 -7.55 6.73 -2.16
CA TRP A 65 -8.23 5.94 -1.12
C TRP A 65 -9.23 5.02 -1.80
N MET A 66 -9.13 3.72 -1.54
CA MET A 66 -10.02 2.72 -2.13
C MET A 66 -10.43 1.69 -1.09
N LEU A 67 -11.68 1.26 -1.18
CA LEU A 67 -12.20 0.10 -0.44
C LEU A 67 -11.63 -1.20 -1.03
N PHE A 68 -11.70 -2.29 -0.26
CA PHE A 68 -11.25 -3.60 -0.77
C PHE A 68 -12.07 -4.06 -1.96
N GLU A 69 -13.37 -3.82 -1.94
CA GLU A 69 -14.29 -4.18 -3.01
C GLU A 69 -13.93 -3.46 -4.31
N GLU A 70 -13.47 -2.21 -4.23
CA GLU A 70 -13.03 -1.43 -5.39
C GLU A 70 -11.70 -1.93 -5.94
N LEU A 71 -10.76 -2.31 -5.07
CA LEU A 71 -9.48 -2.91 -5.46
C LEU A 71 -9.69 -4.29 -6.13
N GLU A 72 -10.64 -5.08 -5.64
CA GLU A 72 -10.91 -6.44 -6.12
C GLU A 72 -11.58 -6.48 -7.50
N VAL A 73 -12.24 -5.38 -7.92
CA VAL A 73 -12.82 -5.26 -9.26
C VAL A 73 -11.91 -4.54 -10.27
N ASP A 74 -10.83 -3.87 -9.83
CA ASP A 74 -9.85 -3.26 -10.72
C ASP A 74 -8.90 -4.31 -11.32
N LEU A 75 -9.11 -4.61 -12.62
CA LEU A 75 -8.37 -5.66 -13.34
C LEU A 75 -6.85 -5.45 -13.30
N ASN A 76 -6.38 -4.20 -13.43
CA ASN A 76 -4.95 -3.90 -13.44
C ASN A 76 -4.32 -4.13 -12.05
N THR A 77 -5.04 -3.76 -10.99
CA THR A 77 -4.62 -4.02 -9.60
C THR A 77 -4.60 -5.51 -9.32
N MET A 78 -5.68 -6.24 -9.63
CA MET A 78 -5.73 -7.68 -9.40
C MET A 78 -4.70 -8.46 -10.20
N GLN A 79 -4.37 -8.03 -11.43
CA GLN A 79 -3.30 -8.66 -12.20
C GLN A 79 -1.91 -8.53 -11.55
N LYS A 80 -1.68 -7.44 -10.80
CA LYS A 80 -0.34 -7.10 -10.28
C LYS A 80 -0.18 -7.39 -8.80
N ASN A 81 -1.26 -7.25 -8.02
CA ASN A 81 -1.22 -7.09 -6.57
C ASN A 81 -2.33 -7.86 -5.82
N ASP A 82 -2.97 -8.85 -6.46
CA ASP A 82 -3.94 -9.73 -5.79
C ASP A 82 -3.36 -10.39 -4.52
N ASP A 83 -2.11 -10.84 -4.61
CA ASP A 83 -1.34 -11.41 -3.51
C ASP A 83 -1.16 -10.44 -2.33
N VAL A 84 -0.94 -9.16 -2.63
CA VAL A 84 -0.81 -8.11 -1.61
C VAL A 84 -2.16 -7.81 -0.97
N ILE A 85 -3.23 -7.71 -1.76
CA ILE A 85 -4.59 -7.47 -1.24
C ILE A 85 -5.00 -8.62 -0.31
N ALA A 86 -4.86 -9.87 -0.75
CA ALA A 86 -5.16 -11.04 0.06
C ALA A 86 -4.33 -11.09 1.35
N PHE A 87 -3.02 -10.75 1.26
CA PHE A 87 -2.15 -10.68 2.42
C PHE A 87 -2.63 -9.63 3.43
N VAL A 88 -2.96 -8.42 2.98
CA VAL A 88 -3.46 -7.35 3.86
C VAL A 88 -4.79 -7.76 4.48
N LYS A 89 -5.78 -8.22 3.71
CA LYS A 89 -7.09 -8.68 4.22
C LYS A 89 -6.96 -9.79 5.26
N SER A 90 -5.95 -10.65 5.18
CA SER A 90 -5.71 -11.71 6.17
C SER A 90 -5.22 -11.23 7.54
N LYS A 91 -4.96 -9.93 7.72
CA LYS A 91 -4.33 -9.33 8.91
C LYS A 91 -5.16 -8.23 9.58
N ILE A 92 -6.29 -7.86 9.01
CA ILE A 92 -7.20 -6.81 9.51
C ILE A 92 -8.61 -7.34 9.69
#